data_AF-A0A9E0EVH1-F1
#
_entry.id   AF-A0A9E0EVH1-F1
#
_cell.length_a   1.000
_cell.length_b   1.000
_cell.length_c   1.000
_cell.angle_alpha   90.00
_cell.angle_beta   90.00
_cell.angle_gamma   90.00
#
_symmetry.space_group_name_H-M   'P 1'
#
loop_
_entity.id
_entity.type
_entity.pdbx_description
1 polymer ?
#
loop_
_entity_poly.entity_id
_entity_poly.type
_entity_poly.pdbx_seq_one_letter_code
_entity_poly.pdbx_strand_id
1 'polypeptide(L)'
;MSEADEPRITNIKINPDNLYKEESFTDLTFATIRRLSPVNIDGSPDESREPLFTGMAQLMSPNGPIPVQCLIEGAKTLPEAAAKLPDAIEKAVKGMIAEAQEMERQEASKLIVPGQ
;
A
#
# COMPACT_ATOMS: atom_id res chain seq x y z
N MET A 1 42.50 23.83 -2.80
CA MET A 1 41.10 23.84 -2.33
C MET A 1 40.39 22.74 -3.09
N SER A 2 40.20 21.58 -2.48
CA SER A 2 39.48 20.44 -3.06
C SER A 2 38.16 20.29 -2.31
N GLU A 3 37.12 20.94 -2.83
CA GLU A 3 35.75 20.53 -2.53
C GLU A 3 35.52 19.20 -3.25
N ALA A 4 35.75 18.09 -2.55
CA ALA A 4 35.32 16.79 -3.04
C ALA A 4 34.95 15.90 -1.85
N ASP A 5 33.73 15.38 -1.92
CA ASP A 5 33.07 14.42 -1.03
C ASP A 5 32.44 14.96 0.27
N GLU A 6 31.39 15.77 0.12
CA GLU A 6 30.26 15.68 1.05
C GLU A 6 29.50 14.37 0.81
N PRO A 7 29.13 13.61 1.86
CA PRO A 7 28.34 12.39 1.70
C PRO A 7 26.97 12.74 1.10
N ARG A 8 26.74 12.33 -0.15
CA ARG A 8 25.43 12.44 -0.79
C ARG A 8 24.42 11.63 0.03
N ILE A 9 23.50 12.34 0.67
CA ILE A 9 22.44 11.77 1.53
C ILE A 9 21.48 10.86 0.73
N THR A 10 21.55 10.88 -0.61
CA THR A 10 20.61 10.17 -1.49
C THR A 10 21.32 9.21 -2.44
N ASN A 11 21.48 7.95 -2.02
CA ASN A 11 21.80 6.84 -2.92
C ASN A 11 20.49 6.25 -3.50
N ILE A 12 19.80 7.02 -4.33
CA ILE A 12 18.54 6.60 -4.96
C ILE A 12 18.87 5.75 -6.18
N LYS A 13 18.39 4.50 -6.22
CA LYS A 13 18.50 3.61 -7.37
C LYS A 13 17.12 3.08 -7.72
N ILE A 14 16.76 3.15 -8.99
CA ILE A 14 15.55 2.50 -9.51
C ILE A 14 15.91 1.08 -9.96
N ASN A 15 14.99 0.13 -9.80
CA ASN A 15 15.14 -1.21 -10.36
C ASN A 15 14.53 -1.23 -11.77
N PRO A 16 15.34 -1.28 -12.84
CA PRO A 16 14.84 -1.26 -14.21
C PRO A 16 14.02 -2.51 -14.58
N ASP A 17 14.20 -3.61 -13.85
CA ASP A 17 13.50 -4.88 -14.09
C ASP A 17 12.16 -4.96 -13.34
N ASN A 18 11.82 -3.95 -12.54
CA ASN A 18 10.59 -3.94 -11.74
C ASN A 18 9.84 -2.61 -11.84
N LEU A 19 9.59 -2.19 -13.07
CA LEU A 19 8.87 -0.95 -13.36
C LEU A 19 7.37 -1.21 -13.58
N TYR A 20 6.57 -0.21 -13.19
CA TYR A 20 5.13 -0.18 -13.36
C TYR A 20 4.68 1.21 -13.82
N LYS A 21 3.76 1.26 -14.76
CA LYS A 21 2.93 2.43 -15.06
C LYS A 21 1.79 2.48 -14.05
N GLU A 22 1.68 3.59 -13.33
CA GLU A 22 0.58 3.85 -12.39
C GLU A 22 -0.54 4.64 -13.06
N GLU A 23 -1.78 4.16 -12.92
CA GLU A 23 -3.00 4.85 -13.34
C GLU A 23 -3.97 4.92 -12.16
N SER A 24 -4.58 6.08 -11.92
CA SER A 24 -5.52 6.31 -10.82
C SER A 24 -6.94 6.50 -11.35
N PHE A 25 -7.89 5.77 -10.76
CA PHE A 25 -9.32 5.81 -11.06
C PHE A 25 -10.06 6.19 -9.79
N THR A 26 -10.79 7.29 -9.82
CA THR A 26 -11.50 7.80 -8.64
C THR A 26 -12.84 8.38 -9.05
N ASP A 27 -13.82 8.25 -8.15
CA ASP A 27 -15.10 8.94 -8.23
C ASP A 27 -15.06 10.34 -7.56
N LEU A 28 -13.89 10.75 -7.06
CA LEU A 28 -13.65 11.99 -6.30
C LEU A 28 -14.44 12.10 -4.99
N THR A 29 -14.93 10.98 -4.46
CA THR A 29 -15.74 10.94 -3.25
C THR A 29 -15.19 9.97 -2.22
N PHE A 30 -15.39 8.67 -2.41
CA PHE A 30 -15.19 7.67 -1.36
C PHE A 30 -13.90 6.90 -1.51
N ALA A 31 -13.49 6.63 -2.75
CA ALA A 31 -12.36 5.75 -2.99
C ALA A 31 -11.57 6.08 -4.26
N THR A 32 -10.36 5.53 -4.30
CA THR A 32 -9.47 5.54 -5.45
C THR A 32 -8.96 4.12 -5.67
N ILE A 33 -9.02 3.67 -6.92
CA ILE A 33 -8.37 2.44 -7.39
C ILE A 33 -7.12 2.86 -8.15
N ARG A 34 -5.98 2.27 -7.84
CA ARG A 34 -4.75 2.40 -8.63
C ARG A 34 -4.47 1.11 -9.37
N ARG A 35 -4.28 1.20 -10.69
CA ARG A 35 -3.75 0.12 -11.53
C ARG A 35 -2.25 0.33 -11.71
N LEU A 36 -1.48 -0.69 -11.37
CA LEU A 36 -0.05 -0.77 -11.62
C LEU A 36 0.15 -1.76 -12.76
N SER A 37 0.41 -1.25 -13.96
CA SER A 37 0.64 -2.09 -15.15
C SER A 37 2.15 -2.28 -15.34
N PRO A 38 2.68 -3.50 -15.35
CA PRO A 38 4.09 -3.77 -15.60
C PRO A 38 4.58 -3.15 -16.91
N VAL A 39 5.78 -2.56 -16.88
CA VAL A 39 6.45 -2.02 -18.06
C VAL A 39 7.92 -2.39 -18.08
N ASN A 40 8.50 -2.45 -19.28
CA ASN A 40 9.93 -2.52 -19.51
C ASN A 40 10.59 -1.15 -19.30
N ILE A 41 11.92 -1.11 -19.29
CA ILE A 41 12.70 0.14 -19.14
C ILE A 41 12.45 1.15 -20.27
N ASP A 42 12.05 0.69 -21.44
CA ASP A 42 11.67 1.54 -22.58
C ASP A 42 10.22 2.07 -22.49
N GLY A 43 9.48 1.69 -21.45
CA GLY A 43 8.08 2.07 -21.22
C GLY A 43 7.06 1.21 -21.98
N SER A 44 7.50 0.22 -22.75
CA SER A 44 6.58 -0.74 -23.40
C SER A 44 5.91 -1.65 -22.36
N PRO A 45 4.69 -2.15 -22.61
CA PRO A 45 4.03 -3.10 -21.73
C PRO A 45 4.86 -4.37 -21.52
N ASP A 46 4.95 -4.84 -20.27
CA ASP A 46 5.52 -6.15 -19.96
C ASP A 46 4.39 -7.17 -19.76
N GLU A 47 4.13 -7.97 -20.79
CA GLU A 47 3.06 -8.98 -20.81
C GLU A 47 3.40 -10.24 -19.98
N SER A 48 4.63 -10.37 -19.47
CA SER A 48 5.01 -11.52 -18.63
C SER A 48 4.49 -11.41 -17.20
N ARG A 49 4.10 -10.21 -16.77
CA ARG A 49 3.61 -9.89 -15.43
C ARG A 49 2.17 -9.40 -15.51
N GLU A 50 1.37 -9.78 -14.51
CA GLU A 50 -0.02 -9.33 -14.41
C GLU A 50 -0.10 -7.94 -13.77
N PRO A 51 -1.09 -7.10 -14.13
CA PRO A 51 -1.32 -5.84 -13.45
C PRO A 51 -1.76 -6.05 -12.00
N LEU A 52 -1.35 -5.13 -11.14
CA LEU A 52 -1.79 -5.09 -9.74
C LEU A 52 -2.81 -3.98 -9.57
N PHE A 53 -3.82 -4.23 -8.74
CA PHE A 53 -4.80 -3.23 -8.36
C PHE A 53 -4.71 -2.98 -6.86
N THR A 54 -4.65 -1.71 -6.47
CA THR A 54 -4.73 -1.31 -5.07
C THR A 54 -5.92 -0.37 -4.88
N GLY A 55 -6.56 -0.46 -3.72
CA GLY A 55 -7.64 0.41 -3.31
C GLY A 55 -7.17 1.36 -2.21
N MET A 56 -7.66 2.58 -2.23
CA MET A 56 -7.49 3.56 -1.15
C MET A 56 -8.85 4.17 -0.83
N ALA A 57 -9.19 4.21 0.45
CA ALA A 57 -10.39 4.86 0.96
C ALA A 57 -10.08 5.62 2.26
N GLN A 58 -10.91 6.61 2.58
CA GLN A 58 -10.87 7.33 3.85
C GLN A 58 -12.09 6.90 4.68
N LEU A 59 -11.86 6.25 5.81
CA LEU A 59 -12.94 5.82 6.71
C LEU A 59 -13.03 6.75 7.90
N MET A 60 -14.24 7.08 8.34
CA MET A 60 -14.43 7.85 9.56
C MET A 60 -14.47 6.94 10.79
N SER A 61 -13.55 7.14 11.72
CA SER A 61 -13.55 6.51 13.03
C SER A 61 -13.89 7.53 14.14
N PRO A 62 -14.18 7.08 15.38
CA PRO A 62 -14.39 7.98 16.51
C PRO A 62 -13.21 8.92 16.78
N ASN A 63 -11.98 8.49 16.47
CA ASN A 63 -10.76 9.24 16.69
C ASN A 63 -10.34 10.09 15.47
N GLY A 64 -11.17 10.14 14.43
CA GLY A 64 -10.90 10.89 13.19
C GLY A 64 -10.84 10.00 11.93
N PRO A 65 -10.52 10.59 10.78
CA PRO A 65 -10.39 9.85 9.53
C PRO A 65 -9.19 8.90 9.58
N ILE A 66 -9.40 7.66 9.14
CA ILE A 66 -8.39 6.62 9.01
C ILE A 66 -8.22 6.31 7.52
N PRO A 67 -7.02 6.54 6.95
CA PRO A 67 -6.73 6.09 5.60
C PRO A 67 -6.62 4.56 5.58
N VAL A 68 -7.31 3.92 4.65
CA VAL A 68 -7.22 2.49 4.41
C VAL A 68 -6.65 2.29 3.01
N GLN A 69 -5.58 1.50 2.93
CA GLN A 69 -5.02 1.02 1.67
C GLN A 69 -5.09 -0.50 1.63
N CYS A 70 -5.48 -1.06 0.49
CA CYS A 70 -5.62 -2.49 0.30
C CYS A 70 -5.06 -2.93 -1.05
N LEU A 71 -4.59 -4.17 -1.12
CA LEU A 71 -4.39 -4.88 -2.38
C LEU A 71 -5.72 -5.52 -2.79
N ILE A 72 -6.12 -5.36 -4.05
CA ILE A 72 -7.35 -5.96 -4.58
C ILE A 72 -6.98 -7.29 -5.24
N GLU A 73 -7.00 -8.36 -4.44
CA GLU A 73 -6.52 -9.68 -4.84
C GLU A 73 -7.31 -10.27 -6.02
N GLY A 74 -6.57 -10.81 -6.99
CA GLY A 74 -7.14 -11.52 -8.14
C GLY A 74 -7.94 -10.64 -9.12
N ALA A 75 -7.88 -9.32 -9.01
CA ALA A 75 -8.40 -8.43 -10.05
C ALA A 75 -7.37 -8.29 -11.19
N LYS A 76 -7.81 -8.53 -12.42
CA LYS A 76 -6.99 -8.32 -13.63
C LYS A 76 -7.48 -7.14 -14.46
N THR A 77 -8.72 -6.70 -14.23
CA THR A 77 -9.36 -5.63 -14.97
C THR A 77 -9.95 -4.58 -14.02
N LEU A 78 -10.18 -3.36 -14.51
CA LEU A 78 -10.78 -2.30 -13.71
C LEU A 78 -12.20 -2.65 -13.21
N PRO A 79 -13.10 -3.27 -14.00
CA PRO A 79 -14.41 -3.69 -13.50
C PRO A 79 -14.32 -4.74 -12.38
N GLU A 80 -13.41 -5.72 -12.50
CA GLU A 80 -13.15 -6.67 -11.42
C GLU A 80 -12.60 -5.99 -10.17
N ALA A 81 -11.67 -5.05 -10.34
CA ALA A 81 -11.11 -4.29 -9.24
C ALA A 81 -12.18 -3.48 -8.51
N ALA A 82 -13.08 -2.82 -9.25
CA ALA A 82 -14.20 -2.08 -8.69
C ALA A 82 -15.18 -2.98 -7.93
N ALA A 83 -15.48 -4.16 -8.46
CA ALA A 83 -16.37 -5.12 -7.80
C ALA A 83 -15.76 -5.70 -6.50
N LYS A 84 -14.45 -5.92 -6.47
CA LYS A 84 -13.72 -6.51 -5.33
C LYS A 84 -13.23 -5.50 -4.29
N LEU A 85 -13.26 -4.21 -4.62
CA LEU A 85 -12.75 -3.14 -3.75
C LEU A 85 -13.42 -3.13 -2.35
N PRO A 86 -14.76 -3.24 -2.20
CA PRO A 86 -15.40 -3.21 -0.89
C PRO A 86 -14.88 -4.31 0.05
N ASP A 87 -14.79 -5.55 -0.47
CA ASP A 87 -14.30 -6.70 0.30
C ASP A 87 -12.82 -6.53 0.68
N ALA A 88 -12.01 -5.99 -0.23
CA ALA A 88 -10.59 -5.71 0.03
C ALA A 88 -10.39 -4.66 1.13
N ILE A 89 -11.22 -3.60 1.14
CA ILE A 89 -11.23 -2.59 2.21
C ILE A 89 -11.63 -3.21 3.53
N GLU A 90 -12.71 -4.00 3.57
CA GLU A 90 -13.17 -4.65 4.81
C GLU A 90 -12.10 -5.59 5.38
N LYS A 91 -11.44 -6.37 4.53
CA LYS A 91 -10.31 -7.23 4.91
C LYS A 91 -9.15 -6.42 5.49
N ALA A 92 -8.79 -5.30 4.87
CA ALA A 92 -7.72 -4.42 5.36
C ALA A 92 -8.06 -3.81 6.72
N VAL A 93 -9.30 -3.33 6.91
CA VAL A 93 -9.78 -2.81 8.20
C VAL A 93 -9.71 -3.86 9.30
N LYS A 94 -10.16 -5.09 9.03
CA LYS A 94 -10.07 -6.20 10.00
C LYS A 94 -8.62 -6.50 10.38
N GLY A 95 -7.71 -6.47 9.41
CA GLY A 95 -6.27 -6.61 9.66
C GLY A 95 -5.73 -5.54 10.60
N MET A 96 -6.04 -4.27 10.32
CA MET A 96 -5.62 -3.14 11.16
C MET A 96 -6.14 -3.24 12.60
N ILE A 97 -7.40 -3.65 12.78
CA ILE A 97 -7.99 -3.85 14.12
C ILE A 97 -7.28 -4.98 14.86
N ALA A 98 -7.01 -6.10 14.19
CA ALA A 98 -6.32 -7.24 14.79
C ALA A 98 -4.89 -6.88 15.20
N GLU A 99 -4.16 -6.14 14.36
CA GLU A 99 -2.82 -5.63 14.67
C GLU A 99 -2.84 -4.67 15.87
N ALA A 100 -3.81 -3.76 15.95
CA ALA A 100 -3.97 -2.86 17.08
C ALA A 100 -4.20 -3.61 18.40
N GLN A 101 -5.10 -4.60 18.40
CA GLN A 101 -5.39 -5.43 19.59
C GLN A 101 -4.17 -6.23 20.05
N GLU A 102 -3.38 -6.76 19.12
CA GLU A 102 -2.17 -7.50 19.46
C GLU A 102 -1.08 -6.58 20.05
N MET A 103 -0.93 -5.35 19.53
CA MET A 103 -0.03 -4.36 20.12
C MET A 103 -0.42 -4.02 21.57
N GLU A 104 -1.71 -3.75 21.82
CA GLU A 104 -2.21 -3.48 23.18
C GLU A 104 -1.90 -4.63 24.15
N ARG A 105 -2.05 -5.87 23.68
CA ARG A 105 -1.74 -7.07 24.47
C ARG A 105 -0.25 -7.19 24.80
N GLN A 106 0.62 -6.89 23.85
CA GLN A 106 2.08 -6.92 24.06
C GLN A 106 2.54 -5.85 25.05
N GLU A 107 1.95 -4.65 24.98
CA GLU A 107 2.24 -3.57 25.93
C GLU A 107 1.75 -3.88 27.35
N ALA A 108 0.54 -4.43 27.49
CA ALA A 108 0.01 -4.88 28.77
C ALA A 108 0.85 -6.03 29.37
N SER A 109 1.37 -6.92 28.53
CA SER A 109 2.21 -8.05 28.98
C SER A 109 3.62 -7.59 29.40
N LYS A 110 4.20 -6.56 28.77
CA LYS A 110 5.49 -5.96 29.16
C LYS A 110 5.47 -5.26 30.52
N LEU A 111 4.29 -4.84 31.00
CA LEU A 111 4.13 -4.28 32.34
C LEU A 111 4.13 -5.36 33.44
N ILE A 112 3.97 -6.63 33.08
CA ILE A 112 3.96 -7.79 33.97
C ILE A 112 5.24 -8.60 33.74
N VAL A 113 6.40 -7.96 33.93
CA VAL A 113 7.66 -8.69 34.16
C VAL A 113 8.03 -8.45 35.63
N PRO A 114 7.73 -9.41 36.52
CA PRO A 114 8.12 -9.31 37.93
C PRO A 114 9.64 -9.34 38.05
N GLY A 115 10.18 -8.48 38.92
CA GLY A 115 11.60 -8.47 39.24
C GLY A 115 12.10 -9.82 39.76
N GLN A 116 13.21 -10.26 39.18
CA GLN A 116 14.23 -11.07 39.84
C GLN A 116 15.60 -10.51 39.49
#